data_AF-A0A7Y2ZZT1-F1
#
_entry.id   AF-A0A7Y2ZZT1-F1
#
_cell.length_a   1.000
_cell.length_b   1.000
_cell.length_c   1.000
_cell.angle_alpha   90.00
_cell.angle_beta   90.00
_cell.angle_gamma   90.00
#
_symmetry.space_group_name_H-M   'P 1'
#
loop_
_entity.id
_entity.type
_entity.pdbx_description
1 polymer ?
#
loop_
_entity_poly.entity_id
_entity_poly.type
_entity_poly.pdbx_seq_one_letter_code
_entity_poly.pdbx_strand_id
1 'polypeptide(L)'
;MILLNPKEQKYEYLDKRSREIMKKTIAFFENKGKKKLKQDDHERAWYADFIEFVKQEKIFATLMTPAGYGDEDSRWDTFRNCAFNEILGFYG
;
A
#
# COMPACT_ATOMS: atom_id res chain seq x y z
N MET A 1 -2.04 4.72 21.51
CA MET A 1 -1.66 4.52 20.09
C MET A 1 -2.01 3.10 19.72
N ILE A 2 -2.89 2.90 18.75
CA ILE A 2 -3.19 1.55 18.21
C ILE A 2 -2.20 1.35 17.07
N LEU A 3 -1.37 0.31 17.15
CA LEU A 3 -0.42 -0.04 16.10
C LEU A 3 -1.13 -0.88 15.04
N LEU A 4 -0.71 -0.74 13.78
CA LEU A 4 -1.13 -1.60 12.68
C LEU A 4 -0.82 -3.07 13.03
N ASN A 5 -1.85 -3.91 13.04
CA ASN A 5 -1.73 -5.36 12.98
C ASN A 5 -2.17 -5.85 11.59
N PRO A 6 -1.23 -6.17 10.68
CA PRO A 6 -1.56 -6.55 9.30
C PRO A 6 -2.46 -7.78 9.18
N LYS A 7 -2.52 -8.62 10.21
CA LYS A 7 -3.37 -9.83 10.22
C LYS A 7 -4.81 -9.57 10.63
N GLU A 8 -5.07 -8.48 11.34
CA GLU A 8 -6.38 -8.17 11.90
C GLU A 8 -7.06 -6.97 11.22
N GLN A 9 -6.29 -6.09 10.58
CA GLN A 9 -6.86 -4.90 9.96
C GLN A 9 -7.75 -5.21 8.75
N LYS A 10 -9.02 -4.79 8.87
CA LYS A 10 -10.06 -5.04 7.85
C LYS A 10 -10.34 -3.84 6.94
N TYR A 11 -9.94 -2.63 7.35
CA TYR A 11 -10.19 -1.36 6.66
C TYR A 11 -11.68 -1.18 6.27
N GLU A 12 -12.59 -1.48 7.19
CA GLU A 12 -14.04 -1.43 6.94
C GLU A 12 -14.55 -0.01 6.64
N TYR A 13 -13.84 1.00 7.14
CA TYR A 13 -14.10 2.42 6.90
C TYR A 13 -13.69 2.92 5.51
N LEU A 14 -12.95 2.11 4.72
CA LEU A 14 -12.55 2.45 3.36
C LEU A 14 -13.54 1.87 2.34
N ASP A 15 -13.61 2.53 1.18
CA ASP A 15 -14.29 1.99 0.00
C ASP A 15 -13.65 0.68 -0.48
N LYS A 16 -14.39 -0.06 -1.30
CA LYS A 16 -14.00 -1.40 -1.75
C LYS A 16 -12.62 -1.42 -2.39
N ARG A 17 -12.35 -0.47 -3.30
CA ARG A 17 -11.09 -0.44 -4.05
C ARG A 17 -9.92 -0.10 -3.13
N SER A 18 -10.07 0.91 -2.28
CA SER A 18 -9.05 1.31 -1.31
C SER A 18 -8.72 0.16 -0.35
N ARG A 19 -9.74 -0.59 0.10
CA ARG A 19 -9.55 -1.79 0.95
C ARG A 19 -8.80 -2.91 0.24
N GLU A 20 -9.10 -3.16 -1.03
CA GLU A 20 -8.37 -4.14 -1.83
C GLU A 20 -6.89 -3.76 -1.98
N ILE A 21 -6.61 -2.49 -2.27
CA ILE A 21 -5.24 -1.97 -2.35
C ILE A 21 -4.48 -2.22 -1.04
N MET A 22 -5.07 -1.90 0.11
CA MET A 22 -4.41 -2.10 1.41
C MET A 22 -4.10 -3.58 1.67
N LYS A 23 -5.06 -4.46 1.43
CA LYS A 23 -4.88 -5.91 1.62
C LYS A 23 -3.83 -6.49 0.68
N LYS A 24 -3.82 -6.07 -0.58
CA LYS A 24 -2.80 -6.51 -1.55
C LYS A 24 -1.42 -5.99 -1.20
N THR A 25 -1.32 -4.76 -0.69
CA THR A 25 -0.05 -4.17 -0.23
C THR A 25 0.51 -4.96 0.94
N ILE A 26 -0.32 -5.28 1.95
CA ILE A 26 0.06 -6.17 3.05
C ILE A 26 0.52 -7.54 2.51
N ALA A 27 -0.25 -8.14 1.61
CA ALA A 27 0.09 -9.45 1.04
C ALA A 27 1.42 -9.43 0.26
N PHE A 28 1.72 -8.35 -0.47
CA PHE A 28 3.01 -8.16 -1.15
C PHE A 28 4.18 -8.26 -0.18
N PHE A 29 4.14 -7.50 0.92
CA PHE A 29 5.21 -7.48 1.92
C PHE A 29 5.30 -8.81 2.70
N GLU A 30 4.17 -9.40 3.06
CA GLU A 30 4.13 -10.69 3.75
C GLU A 30 4.68 -11.82 2.88
N ASN A 31 4.35 -11.83 1.57
CA ASN A 31 4.89 -12.79 0.62
C ASN A 31 6.40 -12.60 0.39
N LYS A 32 6.89 -11.36 0.34
CA LYS A 32 8.32 -11.06 0.26
C LYS A 32 9.06 -11.52 1.53
N GLY A 33 8.43 -11.35 2.68
CA GLY A 33 8.86 -11.88 3.96
C GLY A 33 9.94 -11.05 4.66
N LYS A 34 9.91 -11.07 5.99
CA LYS A 34 10.76 -10.24 6.86
C LYS A 34 12.27 -10.38 6.59
N LYS A 35 12.75 -11.58 6.28
CA LYS A 35 14.18 -11.81 6.02
C LYS A 35 14.66 -11.03 4.79
N LYS A 36 13.90 -11.10 3.69
CA LYS A 36 14.24 -10.41 2.45
C LYS A 36 14.08 -8.90 2.59
N LEU A 37 13.03 -8.43 3.25
CA LEU A 37 12.84 -7.00 3.53
C LEU A 37 14.03 -6.41 4.31
N LYS A 38 14.48 -7.09 5.36
CA LYS A 38 15.66 -6.66 6.12
C LYS A 38 16.95 -6.68 5.32
N GLN A 39 17.13 -7.68 4.47
CA GLN A 39 18.29 -7.75 3.59
C GLN A 39 18.30 -6.58 2.59
N ASP A 40 17.17 -6.33 1.92
CA ASP A 40 17.05 -5.27 0.92
C ASP A 40 17.29 -3.88 1.53
N ASP A 41 16.76 -3.63 2.74
CA ASP A 41 17.01 -2.42 3.52
C ASP A 41 18.51 -2.24 3.83
N HIS A 42 19.17 -3.26 4.40
CA HIS A 42 20.60 -3.21 4.72
C HIS A 42 21.49 -3.01 3.48
N GLU A 43 21.12 -3.64 2.37
CA GLU A 43 21.84 -3.56 1.09
C GLU A 43 21.51 -2.29 0.30
N ARG A 44 20.52 -1.50 0.73
CA ARG A 44 19.98 -0.34 -0.03
C ARG A 44 19.57 -0.76 -1.44
N ALA A 45 18.98 -1.95 -1.55
CA ALA A 45 18.55 -2.50 -2.81
C ALA A 45 17.44 -1.61 -3.42
N TRP A 46 17.50 -1.41 -4.74
CA TRP A 46 16.45 -0.69 -5.44
C TRP A 46 15.15 -1.52 -5.47
N TYR A 47 14.04 -0.92 -5.05
CA TYR A 47 12.74 -1.57 -4.84
C TYR A 47 11.92 -1.73 -6.14
N ALA A 48 12.57 -2.24 -7.20
CA ALA A 48 11.93 -2.43 -8.51
C ALA A 48 10.68 -3.32 -8.47
N ASP A 49 10.70 -4.35 -7.63
CA ASP A 49 9.58 -5.26 -7.42
C ASP A 49 8.35 -4.55 -6.86
N PHE A 50 8.55 -3.64 -5.90
CA PHE A 50 7.47 -2.83 -5.35
C PHE A 50 6.92 -1.83 -6.38
N ILE A 51 7.78 -1.19 -7.18
CA ILE A 51 7.32 -0.30 -8.25
C ILE A 51 6.48 -1.06 -9.29
N GLU A 52 6.91 -2.26 -9.68
CA GLU A 52 6.16 -3.09 -10.62
C GLU A 52 4.81 -3.54 -10.00
N PHE A 53 4.78 -3.90 -8.72
CA PHE A 53 3.55 -4.17 -7.99
C PHE A 53 2.60 -2.96 -7.97
N VAL A 54 3.10 -1.76 -7.64
CA VAL A 54 2.32 -0.50 -7.63
C VAL A 54 1.71 -0.21 -9.00
N LYS A 55 2.46 -0.46 -10.07
CA LYS A 55 2.02 -0.30 -11.45
C LYS A 55 0.94 -1.31 -11.82
N GLN A 56 1.16 -2.60 -11.56
CA GLN A 56 0.20 -3.67 -11.86
C GLN A 56 -1.13 -3.47 -11.13
N GLU A 57 -1.06 -3.05 -9.86
CA GLU A 57 -2.24 -2.77 -9.04
C GLU A 57 -2.79 -1.36 -9.21
N LYS A 58 -2.20 -0.53 -10.09
CA LYS A 58 -2.60 0.87 -10.34
C LYS A 58 -2.72 1.72 -9.07
N ILE A 59 -1.92 1.45 -8.03
CA ILE A 59 -2.11 2.05 -6.69
C ILE A 59 -2.01 3.58 -6.74
N PHE A 60 -0.97 4.12 -7.36
CA PHE A 60 -0.80 5.58 -7.45
C PHE A 60 -1.82 6.23 -8.39
N ALA A 61 -2.20 5.57 -9.47
CA ALA A 61 -3.25 6.07 -10.36
C ALA A 61 -4.58 6.21 -9.60
N THR A 62 -4.93 5.25 -8.74
CA THR A 62 -6.13 5.33 -7.91
C THR A 62 -5.98 6.35 -6.78
N LEU A 63 -4.94 6.25 -5.93
CA LEU A 63 -4.84 7.00 -4.67
C LEU A 63 -4.32 8.44 -4.82
N MET A 64 -3.45 8.68 -5.79
CA MET A 64 -2.67 9.93 -5.90
C MET A 64 -3.12 10.82 -7.07
N THR A 65 -4.20 10.45 -7.77
CA THR A 65 -4.77 11.25 -8.86
C THR A 65 -6.02 11.98 -8.35
N PRO A 66 -6.14 13.31 -8.53
CA PRO A 66 -7.37 14.04 -8.22
C PRO A 66 -8.59 13.51 -8.99
N ALA A 67 -9.78 13.66 -8.40
CA ALA A 67 -11.02 13.25 -9.06
C ALA A 67 -11.22 14.02 -10.37
N GLY A 68 -11.68 13.31 -11.42
CA GLY A 68 -11.86 13.86 -12.76
C GLY A 68 -10.61 13.83 -13.66
N TYR A 69 -9.45 13.44 -13.13
CA TYR A 69 -8.19 13.29 -13.88
C TYR A 69 -7.74 11.84 -14.05
N GLY A 70 -8.57 10.88 -13.65
CA GLY A 70 -8.31 9.44 -13.73
C GLY A 70 -9.59 8.63 -13.89
N ASP A 71 -9.50 7.33 -13.59
CA ASP A 71 -10.66 6.42 -13.56
C ASP A 71 -11.66 6.87 -12.46
N GLU A 72 -12.91 6.38 -12.50
CA GLU A 72 -14.01 6.80 -11.61
C GLU A 72 -13.68 6.70 -10.10
N ASP A 73 -12.84 5.74 -9.72
CA ASP A 73 -12.38 5.48 -8.35
C ASP A 73 -11.15 6.32 -7.94
N SER A 74 -10.61 7.12 -8.86
CA SER A 74 -9.45 7.99 -8.65
C SER A 74 -9.85 9.26 -7.89
N ARG A 75 -9.22 9.50 -6.75
CA ARG A 75 -9.39 10.73 -5.95
C ARG A 75 -8.21 10.97 -5.02
N TRP A 76 -7.71 12.19 -4.94
CA TRP A 76 -6.82 12.51 -3.84
C TRP A 76 -7.64 12.61 -2.55
N ASP A 77 -7.33 11.75 -1.58
CA ASP A 77 -8.05 11.67 -0.30
C ASP A 77 -7.06 11.32 0.81
N THR A 78 -6.82 12.29 1.70
CA THR A 78 -5.83 12.17 2.77
C THR A 78 -6.13 10.98 3.69
N PHE A 79 -7.40 10.65 3.93
CA PHE A 79 -7.76 9.61 4.89
C PHE A 79 -7.32 8.23 4.41
N ARG A 80 -7.61 7.88 3.15
CA ARG A 80 -7.14 6.62 2.55
C ARG A 80 -5.63 6.62 2.29
N ASN A 81 -5.05 7.77 1.98
CA ASN A 81 -3.60 7.89 1.79
C ASN A 81 -2.86 7.67 3.11
N CYS A 82 -3.39 8.14 4.24
CA CYS A 82 -2.84 7.82 5.57
C CYS A 82 -2.88 6.32 5.87
N ALA A 83 -3.97 5.61 5.52
CA ALA A 83 -4.04 4.15 5.71
C ALA A 83 -2.98 3.42 4.86
N PHE A 84 -2.73 3.87 3.63
CA PHE A 84 -1.66 3.33 2.80
C PHE A 84 -0.28 3.64 3.38
N ASN A 85 -0.05 4.88 3.81
CA ASN A 85 1.21 5.32 4.41
C ASN A 85 1.53 4.57 5.71
N GLU A 86 0.52 4.24 6.52
CA GLU A 86 0.69 3.42 7.72
C GLU A 86 1.23 2.03 7.40
N ILE A 87 0.73 1.40 6.32
CA ILE A 87 1.23 0.10 5.84
C ILE A 87 2.69 0.23 5.38
N LEU A 88 3.00 1.24 4.56
CA LEU A 88 4.37 1.44 4.09
C LEU A 88 5.34 1.69 5.25
N GLY A 89 4.97 2.57 6.19
CA GLY A 89 5.78 2.86 7.37
C GLY A 89 5.96 1.65 8.31
N PHE A 90 5.02 0.71 8.31
CA PHE A 90 5.15 -0.52 9.10
C PHE A 90 6.17 -1.51 8.51
N TYR A 91 6.18 -1.67 7.18
CA TYR A 91 7.05 -2.66 6.53
C TYR A 91 8.47 -2.17 6.25
N GLY A 92 8.67 -0.85 6.21
CA GLY A 92 9.97 -0.24 5.89
C GLY A 92 10.09 -0.06 4.39
#